data_AF-A0A395YIE1-F1
#
_entry.id   AF-A0A395YIE1-F1
#
_cell.length_a   1.000
_cell.length_b   1.000
_cell.length_c   1.000
_cell.angle_alpha   90.00
_cell.angle_beta   90.00
_cell.angle_gamma   90.00
#
_symmetry.space_group_name_H-M   'P 1'
#
loop_
_entity.id
_entity.type
_entity.pdbx_description
1 polymer ?
#
loop_
_entity_poly.entity_id
_entity_poly.type
_entity_poly.pdbx_seq_one_letter_code
_entity_poly.pdbx_strand_id
1 'polypeptide(L)'
;MREHLVKGVSDYFRGRQWCDFMEHHLIRNYGEEVYHAHLYVDTSIHPDSMYSIIPAYFEAVNRPLDRSMHAQSPRNQLGCIHGIHPTGCPHWEMIFRFNEDAVLEAMPESAPESEHGKNVLSWDRECMNQFTNDIPFKVVGPREEEAIRTYFNSWHWKKALQYVADDSVTHVHPNFEISFDPKILEIYAIEAMRKIGWTVERAVPCVFDIEGLIRKKKLTEDDPIRSYRYMGKICFTLGHPEKMFDFAWLFNPEVTIRPAQRAWISETPGFDVFYKDNYDEVIAGFPYIRLTEDEIREVIKTFYQSNPFAEIL
;
A
#
# COMPACT_ATOMS: atom_id res chain seq x y z
N MET A 1 24.94 22.85 -8.06
CA MET A 1 23.52 22.64 -7.67
C MET A 1 22.68 22.65 -8.93
N ARG A 2 21.88 21.61 -9.19
CA ARG A 2 21.02 21.51 -10.37
C ARG A 2 19.67 22.14 -10.05
N GLU A 3 19.56 23.45 -10.25
CA GLU A 3 18.39 24.25 -9.84
C GLU A 3 17.05 23.72 -10.41
N HIS A 4 17.05 23.21 -11.65
CA HIS A 4 15.85 22.64 -12.27
C HIS A 4 15.32 21.40 -11.52
N LEU A 5 16.20 20.57 -10.94
CA LEU A 5 15.79 19.39 -10.17
C LEU A 5 15.18 19.81 -8.83
N VAL A 6 15.84 20.72 -8.12
CA VAL A 6 15.34 21.29 -6.85
C VAL A 6 13.98 21.92 -7.09
N LYS A 7 13.86 22.78 -8.11
CA LYS A 7 12.61 23.43 -8.48
C LYS A 7 11.52 22.42 -8.86
N GLY A 8 11.83 21.41 -9.68
CA GLY A 8 10.84 20.41 -10.11
C GLY A 8 10.26 19.62 -8.93
N VAL A 9 11.09 19.17 -8.00
CA VAL A 9 10.61 18.48 -6.79
C VAL A 9 9.80 19.44 -5.91
N SER A 10 10.32 20.63 -5.64
CA SER A 10 9.63 21.63 -4.82
C SER A 10 8.28 22.07 -5.41
N ASP A 11 8.20 22.19 -6.74
CA ASP A 11 6.97 22.55 -7.44
C ASP A 11 5.93 21.44 -7.34
N TYR A 12 6.33 20.16 -7.40
CA TYR A 12 5.41 19.04 -7.23
C TYR A 12 4.66 19.08 -5.89
N PHE A 13 5.38 19.31 -4.78
CA PHE A 13 4.79 19.44 -3.43
C PHE A 13 3.96 20.72 -3.22
N ARG A 14 3.90 21.62 -4.21
CA ARG A 14 2.95 22.75 -4.29
C ARG A 14 1.95 22.58 -5.43
N GLY A 15 2.09 21.52 -6.20
CA GLY A 15 1.35 21.24 -7.40
C GLY A 15 -0.05 20.75 -7.07
N ARG A 16 -0.90 20.75 -8.09
CA ARG A 16 -2.31 20.42 -7.94
C ARG A 16 -2.55 19.02 -7.39
N GLN A 17 -1.91 17.98 -7.96
CA GLN A 17 -2.11 16.60 -7.48
C GLN A 17 -1.77 16.46 -6.00
N TRP A 18 -0.64 17.03 -5.56
CA TRP A 18 -0.21 16.95 -4.17
C TRP A 18 -1.15 17.72 -3.23
N CYS A 19 -1.53 18.94 -3.60
CA CYS A 19 -2.47 19.74 -2.80
C CYS A 19 -3.84 19.05 -2.70
N ASP A 20 -4.38 18.55 -3.81
CA ASP A 20 -5.64 17.82 -3.84
C ASP A 20 -5.54 16.52 -3.01
N PHE A 21 -4.40 15.82 -3.07
CA PHE A 21 -4.12 14.64 -2.25
C PHE A 21 -4.12 14.95 -0.75
N MET A 22 -3.34 15.96 -0.34
CA MET A 22 -3.26 16.41 1.05
C MET A 22 -4.62 16.87 1.57
N GLU A 23 -5.35 17.64 0.77
CA GLU A 23 -6.65 18.18 1.17
C GLU A 23 -7.70 17.08 1.28
N HIS A 24 -7.92 16.30 0.22
CA HIS A 24 -9.07 15.43 0.10
C HIS A 24 -8.85 14.00 0.61
N HIS A 25 -7.60 13.54 0.69
CA HIS A 25 -7.30 12.16 1.03
C HIS A 25 -6.59 12.01 2.38
N LEU A 26 -5.89 13.05 2.86
CA LEU A 26 -5.11 12.98 4.10
C LEU A 26 -5.63 13.87 5.24
N ILE A 27 -5.89 15.16 4.99
CA ILE A 27 -6.16 16.16 6.05
C ILE A 27 -7.65 16.46 6.22
N ARG A 28 -8.31 16.97 5.18
CA ARG A 28 -9.72 17.42 5.25
C ARG A 28 -10.62 16.28 4.79
N ASN A 29 -10.53 15.17 5.50
CA ASN A 29 -11.54 14.14 5.35
C ASN A 29 -12.85 14.68 5.94
N TYR A 30 -13.82 15.02 5.09
CA TYR A 30 -15.07 15.72 5.43
C TYR A 30 -16.04 14.86 6.27
N GLY A 31 -15.56 14.30 7.38
CA GLY A 31 -16.32 13.39 8.26
C GLY A 31 -16.25 11.92 7.86
N GLU A 32 -15.58 11.58 6.76
CA GLU A 32 -15.36 10.21 6.33
C GLU A 32 -13.94 9.76 6.69
N GLU A 33 -13.79 8.53 7.15
CA GLU A 33 -12.49 7.99 7.52
C GLU A 33 -11.87 7.31 6.29
N VAL A 34 -10.89 7.94 5.65
CA VAL A 34 -10.01 7.26 4.70
C VAL A 34 -9.15 6.25 5.48
N TYR A 35 -9.09 5.05 4.94
CA TYR A 35 -8.31 3.92 5.47
C TYR A 35 -6.92 3.84 4.85
N HIS A 36 -6.86 3.99 3.53
CA HIS A 36 -5.64 3.84 2.74
C HIS A 36 -5.71 4.68 1.47
N ALA A 37 -4.54 5.05 0.92
CA ALA A 37 -4.48 5.74 -0.37
C ALA A 37 -3.22 5.38 -1.18
N HIS A 38 -3.34 5.43 -2.50
CA HIS A 38 -2.23 5.33 -3.46
C HIS A 38 -2.08 6.65 -4.22
N LEU A 39 -0.84 7.12 -4.34
CA LEU A 39 -0.44 8.29 -5.12
C LEU A 39 0.52 7.86 -6.22
N TYR A 40 0.13 8.04 -7.49
CA TYR A 40 0.91 7.62 -8.65
C TYR A 40 1.67 8.80 -9.27
N VAL A 41 2.98 8.62 -9.44
CA VAL A 41 3.89 9.65 -9.95
C VAL A 41 4.81 9.14 -11.05
N ASP A 42 5.18 10.02 -11.97
CA ASP A 42 6.30 9.85 -12.89
C ASP A 42 7.52 10.59 -12.34
N THR A 43 8.69 9.97 -12.38
CA THR A 43 9.91 10.61 -11.86
C THR A 43 11.19 10.06 -12.48
N SER A 44 12.15 10.95 -12.72
CA SER A 44 13.54 10.65 -13.00
C SER A 44 14.39 10.67 -11.74
N ILE A 45 13.86 11.14 -10.60
CA ILE A 45 14.59 11.22 -9.34
C ILE A 45 14.65 9.85 -8.67
N HIS A 46 15.83 9.48 -8.20
CA HIS A 46 16.03 8.23 -7.48
C HIS A 46 15.19 8.21 -6.19
N PRO A 47 14.43 7.13 -5.91
CA PRO A 47 13.53 7.06 -4.75
C PRO A 47 14.23 7.26 -3.40
N ASP A 48 15.48 6.84 -3.25
CA ASP A 48 16.32 7.16 -2.07
C ASP A 48 16.28 8.64 -1.66
N SER A 49 16.20 9.58 -2.62
CA SER A 49 16.08 11.01 -2.29
C SER A 49 14.75 11.34 -1.59
N MET A 50 13.67 10.62 -1.91
CA MET A 50 12.36 10.81 -1.28
C MET A 50 12.33 10.35 0.18
N TYR A 51 13.21 9.44 0.59
CA TYR A 51 13.31 9.01 1.99
C TYR A 51 13.71 10.13 2.95
N SER A 52 14.36 11.18 2.45
CA SER A 52 14.65 12.39 3.24
C SER A 52 13.61 13.49 3.01
N ILE A 53 13.09 13.61 1.79
CA ILE A 53 12.18 14.71 1.42
C ILE A 53 10.79 14.53 2.02
N ILE A 54 10.22 13.32 1.96
CA ILE A 54 8.85 13.06 2.46
C ILE A 54 8.74 13.30 3.97
N PRO A 55 9.62 12.74 4.83
CA PRO A 55 9.53 13.01 6.27
C PRO A 55 9.69 14.50 6.60
N ALA A 56 10.60 15.19 5.91
CA ALA A 56 10.83 16.62 6.12
C ALA A 56 9.65 17.49 5.67
N TYR A 57 8.95 17.11 4.60
CA TYR A 57 7.70 17.78 4.21
C TYR A 57 6.66 17.67 5.33
N PHE A 58 6.49 16.46 5.86
CA PHE A 58 5.50 16.17 6.89
C PHE A 58 5.82 16.81 8.25
N GLU A 59 7.10 16.89 8.60
CA GLU A 59 7.58 17.70 9.73
C GLU A 59 7.21 19.18 9.54
N ALA A 60 7.41 19.73 8.33
CA ALA A 60 7.11 21.13 8.04
C ALA A 60 5.60 21.49 8.10
N VAL A 61 4.71 20.50 8.06
CA VAL A 61 3.26 20.69 8.26
C VAL A 61 2.77 20.18 9.62
N ASN A 62 3.67 20.01 10.59
CA ASN A 62 3.38 19.54 11.95
C ASN A 62 2.65 18.17 12.00
N ARG A 63 2.99 17.28 11.06
CA ARG A 63 2.47 15.90 11.01
C ARG A 63 3.60 14.93 10.69
N PRO A 64 4.62 14.79 11.55
CA PRO A 64 5.76 13.91 11.30
C PRO A 64 5.32 12.49 10.96
N LEU A 65 6.19 11.69 10.36
CA LEU A 65 5.90 10.28 10.17
C LEU A 65 5.99 9.54 11.51
N ASP A 66 5.00 8.72 11.82
CA ASP A 66 4.97 7.93 13.05
C ASP A 66 5.86 6.68 12.97
N ARG A 67 6.39 6.37 11.79
CA ARG A 67 7.13 5.13 11.50
C ARG A 67 8.03 5.23 10.27
N SER A 68 8.84 4.21 10.05
CA SER A 68 9.70 4.05 8.88
C SER A 68 8.90 3.75 7.61
N MET A 69 9.43 4.23 6.47
CA MET A 69 8.94 3.88 5.12
C MET A 69 9.72 2.68 4.58
N HIS A 70 9.10 1.89 3.71
CA HIS A 70 9.73 0.70 3.12
C HIS A 70 9.73 0.78 1.59
N ALA A 71 10.77 0.26 0.96
CA ALA A 71 10.83 0.15 -0.50
C ALA A 71 10.14 -1.14 -0.94
N GLN A 72 9.30 -1.07 -1.95
CA GLN A 72 8.73 -2.26 -2.59
C GLN A 72 8.58 -2.06 -4.09
N SER A 73 8.51 -3.15 -4.86
CA SER A 73 8.11 -3.11 -6.26
C SER A 73 6.84 -3.94 -6.42
N PRO A 74 5.65 -3.31 -6.53
CA PRO A 74 4.40 -4.04 -6.64
C PRO A 74 4.26 -4.73 -8.01
N ARG A 75 4.97 -4.23 -9.03
CA ARG A 75 4.92 -4.67 -10.43
C ARG A 75 6.26 -4.40 -11.12
N ASN A 76 6.57 -5.16 -12.16
CA ASN A 76 7.70 -4.85 -13.04
C ASN A 76 7.62 -3.38 -13.50
N GLN A 77 8.74 -2.66 -13.43
CA GLN A 77 8.90 -1.26 -13.84
C GLN A 77 8.23 -0.21 -12.92
N LEU A 78 7.54 -0.63 -11.86
CA LEU A 78 7.02 0.26 -10.84
C LEU A 78 7.78 0.05 -9.54
N GLY A 79 8.23 1.14 -8.95
CA GLY A 79 8.66 1.16 -7.56
C GLY A 79 7.58 1.77 -6.68
N CYS A 80 7.71 1.58 -5.38
CA CYS A 80 6.79 2.14 -4.39
C CYS A 80 7.51 2.45 -3.09
N ILE A 81 7.22 3.62 -2.54
CA ILE A 81 7.54 3.98 -1.15
C ILE A 81 6.30 3.62 -0.33
N HIS A 82 6.40 2.52 0.39
CA HIS A 82 5.33 1.87 1.12
C HIS A 82 5.28 2.32 2.58
N GLY A 83 4.06 2.34 3.15
CA GLY A 83 3.86 2.56 4.58
C GLY A 83 4.08 4.00 5.04
N ILE A 84 3.88 4.99 4.16
CA ILE A 84 3.99 6.41 4.55
C ILE A 84 2.82 6.73 5.48
N HIS A 85 3.12 7.05 6.75
CA HIS A 85 2.09 7.25 7.77
C HIS A 85 2.37 8.51 8.60
N PRO A 86 1.88 9.67 8.16
CA PRO A 86 1.94 10.91 8.91
C PRO A 86 1.02 10.87 10.14
N THR A 87 1.42 11.52 11.23
CA THR A 87 0.64 11.56 12.47
C THR A 87 -0.78 12.07 12.23
N GLY A 88 -1.75 11.27 12.68
CA GLY A 88 -3.17 11.61 12.59
C GLY A 88 -3.74 11.60 11.17
N CYS A 89 -3.07 10.93 10.22
CA CYS A 89 -3.53 10.73 8.84
C CYS A 89 -3.67 9.22 8.54
N PRO A 90 -4.39 8.84 7.47
CA PRO A 90 -4.28 7.48 6.93
C PRO A 90 -2.85 7.20 6.44
N HIS A 91 -2.48 5.92 6.48
CA HIS A 91 -1.29 5.47 5.77
C HIS A 91 -1.55 5.48 4.26
N TRP A 92 -0.49 5.64 3.48
CA TRP A 92 -0.57 5.71 2.03
C TRP A 92 0.73 5.27 1.37
N GLU A 93 0.68 5.13 0.04
CA GLU A 93 1.78 4.64 -0.78
C GLU A 93 2.08 5.60 -1.94
N MET A 94 3.35 5.90 -2.16
CA MET A 94 3.79 6.60 -3.38
C MET A 94 4.28 5.57 -4.39
N ILE A 95 3.48 5.30 -5.42
CA ILE A 95 3.82 4.40 -6.52
C ILE A 95 4.44 5.23 -7.64
N PHE A 96 5.63 4.85 -8.10
CA PHE A 96 6.38 5.63 -9.07
C PHE A 96 6.82 4.81 -10.27
N ARG A 97 6.80 5.47 -11.44
CA ARG A 97 7.33 4.97 -12.70
C ARG A 97 8.51 5.83 -13.13
N PHE A 98 9.58 5.20 -13.63
CA PHE A 98 10.66 5.96 -14.22
C PHE A 98 10.20 6.71 -15.48
N ASN A 99 10.46 8.01 -15.52
CA ASN A 99 10.25 8.84 -16.70
C ASN A 99 11.40 9.87 -16.76
N GLU A 100 12.25 9.80 -17.79
CA GLU A 100 13.43 10.66 -17.93
C GLU A 100 13.08 12.15 -18.12
N ASP A 101 11.88 12.44 -18.63
CA ASP A 101 11.40 13.79 -18.91
C ASP A 101 10.70 14.44 -17.71
N ALA A 102 10.36 13.66 -16.68
CA ALA A 102 9.67 14.16 -15.48
C ALA A 102 10.66 14.23 -14.31
N VAL A 103 10.85 15.40 -13.69
CA VAL A 103 11.58 15.47 -12.41
C VAL A 103 10.77 14.75 -11.34
N LEU A 104 9.57 15.24 -11.05
CA LEU A 104 8.57 14.57 -10.24
C LEU A 104 7.22 15.16 -10.65
N GLU A 105 6.36 14.35 -11.24
CA GLU A 105 5.09 14.79 -11.80
C GLU A 105 4.00 13.77 -11.52
N ALA A 106 2.75 14.22 -11.60
CA ALA A 106 1.62 13.31 -11.52
C ALA A 106 1.69 12.33 -12.69
N MET A 107 1.55 11.02 -12.40
CA MET A 107 1.44 10.05 -13.47
C MET A 107 0.19 10.39 -14.32
N PRO A 108 0.26 10.34 -15.65
CA PRO A 108 -0.91 10.56 -16.48
C PRO A 108 -2.03 9.56 -16.13
N GLU A 109 -3.26 10.03 -16.01
CA GLU A 109 -4.43 9.17 -15.79
C GLU A 109 -4.61 8.13 -16.91
N SER A 110 -4.15 8.45 -18.13
CA SER A 110 -4.15 7.53 -19.26
C SER A 110 -3.04 6.46 -19.21
N ALA A 111 -2.09 6.56 -18.27
CA ALA A 111 -1.02 5.59 -18.14
C ALA A 111 -1.60 4.21 -17.76
N PRO A 112 -1.15 3.11 -18.39
CA PRO A 112 -1.62 1.77 -18.05
C PRO A 112 -1.26 1.35 -16.62
N GLU A 113 -0.26 1.99 -16.02
CA GLU A 113 0.14 1.80 -14.63
C GLU A 113 -0.76 2.53 -13.62
N SER A 114 -1.47 3.58 -14.04
CA SER A 114 -2.45 4.29 -13.21
C SER A 114 -3.66 3.38 -12.96
N GLU A 115 -3.87 3.03 -11.70
CA GLU A 115 -4.96 2.15 -11.30
C GLU A 115 -6.32 2.83 -11.59
N HIS A 116 -7.18 2.13 -12.32
CA HIS A 116 -8.47 2.65 -12.80
C HIS A 116 -8.39 3.96 -13.61
N GLY A 117 -7.23 4.26 -14.19
CA GLY A 117 -7.02 5.52 -14.88
C GLY A 117 -7.09 6.73 -13.95
N LYS A 118 -6.73 6.55 -12.67
CA LYS A 118 -6.57 7.61 -11.70
C LYS A 118 -5.15 7.62 -11.19
N ASN A 119 -4.61 8.80 -10.93
CA ASN A 119 -3.29 8.95 -10.32
C ASN A 119 -3.34 9.20 -8.81
N VAL A 120 -4.54 9.26 -8.23
CA VAL A 120 -4.80 9.23 -6.79
C VAL A 120 -6.00 8.31 -6.56
N LEU A 121 -5.87 7.40 -5.61
CA LEU A 121 -6.95 6.53 -5.15
C LEU A 121 -6.96 6.48 -3.63
N SER A 122 -8.13 6.45 -3.04
CA SER A 122 -8.30 6.18 -1.62
C SER A 122 -9.48 5.26 -1.39
N TRP A 123 -9.38 4.50 -0.29
CA TRP A 123 -10.45 3.65 0.20
C TRP A 123 -10.89 4.19 1.54
N ASP A 124 -12.16 4.54 1.63
CA ASP A 124 -12.82 4.97 2.86
C ASP A 124 -13.85 3.92 3.30
N ARG A 125 -14.57 4.27 4.37
CA ARG A 125 -15.66 3.47 4.92
C ARG A 125 -16.77 3.20 3.90
N GLU A 126 -17.18 4.18 3.10
CA GLU A 126 -18.26 3.99 2.13
C GLU A 126 -17.84 3.03 1.03
N CYS A 127 -16.64 3.20 0.49
CA CYS A 127 -16.05 2.32 -0.50
C CYS A 127 -16.02 0.87 0.01
N MET A 128 -15.55 0.65 1.25
CA MET A 128 -15.51 -0.68 1.83
C MET A 128 -16.90 -1.27 2.08
N ASN A 129 -17.85 -0.46 2.55
CA ASN A 129 -19.24 -0.90 2.72
C ASN A 129 -19.83 -1.35 1.38
N GLN A 130 -19.68 -0.55 0.32
CA GLN A 130 -20.15 -0.88 -1.03
C GLN A 130 -19.51 -2.18 -1.55
N PHE A 131 -18.20 -2.35 -1.34
CA PHE A 131 -17.49 -3.55 -1.75
C PHE A 131 -18.02 -4.82 -1.06
N THR A 132 -18.37 -4.73 0.22
CA THR A 132 -18.82 -5.89 1.01
C THR A 132 -20.33 -6.13 1.02
N ASN A 133 -21.14 -5.14 0.63
CA ASN A 133 -22.60 -5.13 0.87
C ASN A 133 -23.34 -6.33 0.28
N ASP A 134 -22.92 -6.77 -0.90
CA ASP A 134 -23.63 -7.83 -1.64
C ASP A 134 -23.01 -9.22 -1.44
N ILE A 135 -22.02 -9.34 -0.55
CA ILE A 135 -21.35 -10.62 -0.27
C ILE A 135 -22.15 -11.38 0.81
N PRO A 136 -22.64 -12.60 0.52
CA PRO A 136 -23.45 -13.36 1.45
C PRO A 136 -22.58 -14.07 2.50
N PHE A 137 -21.95 -13.29 3.39
CA PHE A 137 -21.12 -13.83 4.46
C PHE A 137 -21.91 -14.75 5.40
N LYS A 138 -21.30 -15.88 5.76
CA LYS A 138 -21.83 -16.78 6.77
C LYS A 138 -21.72 -16.18 8.16
N VAL A 139 -22.72 -16.48 8.99
CA VAL A 139 -22.62 -16.28 10.44
C VAL A 139 -21.59 -17.26 11.00
N VAL A 140 -20.66 -16.75 11.80
CA VAL A 140 -19.62 -17.56 12.46
C VAL A 140 -20.19 -18.15 13.75
N GLY A 141 -20.27 -19.48 13.82
CA GLY A 141 -20.62 -20.22 15.03
C GLY A 141 -19.41 -20.94 15.63
N PRO A 142 -19.60 -21.74 16.71
CA PRO A 142 -18.51 -22.42 17.40
C PRO A 142 -17.61 -23.29 16.50
N ARG A 143 -18.20 -23.90 15.46
CA ARG A 143 -17.46 -24.71 14.49
C ARG A 143 -16.55 -23.84 13.62
N GLU A 144 -17.05 -22.72 13.11
CA GLU A 144 -16.28 -21.78 12.30
C GLU A 144 -15.17 -21.13 13.12
N GLU A 145 -15.44 -20.76 14.37
CA GLU A 145 -14.42 -20.24 15.29
C GLU A 145 -13.26 -21.22 15.50
N GLU A 146 -13.56 -22.49 15.74
CA GLU A 146 -12.53 -23.53 15.90
C GLU A 146 -11.69 -23.70 14.62
N ALA A 147 -12.32 -23.63 13.45
CA ALA A 147 -11.60 -23.67 12.17
C ALA A 147 -10.66 -22.46 12.00
N ILE A 148 -11.10 -21.26 12.40
CA ILE A 148 -10.27 -20.04 12.36
C ILE A 148 -9.09 -20.16 13.34
N ARG A 149 -9.31 -20.62 14.58
CA ARG A 149 -8.25 -20.85 15.56
C ARG A 149 -7.26 -21.92 15.09
N THR A 150 -7.75 -22.99 14.47
CA THR A 150 -6.91 -24.03 13.87
C THR A 150 -6.05 -23.46 12.74
N TYR A 151 -6.61 -22.60 11.89
CA TYR A 151 -5.87 -21.95 10.82
C TYR A 151 -4.67 -21.13 11.35
N PHE A 152 -4.82 -20.36 12.43
CA PHE A 152 -3.71 -19.62 13.05
C PHE A 152 -2.67 -20.51 13.75
N ASN A 153 -2.79 -21.82 13.65
CA ASN A 153 -1.75 -22.80 14.01
C ASN A 153 -1.18 -23.57 12.79
N SER A 154 -1.68 -23.27 11.60
CA SER A 154 -1.35 -23.97 10.35
C SER A 154 0.06 -23.66 9.83
N TRP A 155 0.50 -24.43 8.84
CA TRP A 155 1.76 -24.16 8.13
C TRP A 155 1.75 -22.81 7.42
N HIS A 156 0.60 -22.41 6.85
CA HIS A 156 0.47 -21.19 6.05
C HIS A 156 0.69 -19.94 6.90
N TRP A 157 0.06 -19.89 8.08
CA TRP A 157 0.29 -18.83 9.05
C TRP A 157 1.76 -18.77 9.50
N LYS A 158 2.33 -19.91 9.90
CA LYS A 158 3.74 -19.97 10.31
C LYS A 158 4.69 -19.50 9.20
N LYS A 159 4.38 -19.82 7.94
CA LYS A 159 5.17 -19.39 6.80
C LYS A 159 5.02 -17.88 6.53
N ALA A 160 3.82 -17.32 6.69
CA ALA A 160 3.61 -15.87 6.62
C ALA A 160 4.49 -15.14 7.65
N LEU A 161 4.52 -15.62 8.90
CA LEU A 161 5.36 -15.06 9.95
C LEU A 161 6.85 -15.14 9.62
N GLN A 162 7.30 -16.24 9.00
CA GLN A 162 8.67 -16.36 8.53
C GLN A 162 9.01 -15.33 7.46
N TYR A 163 8.11 -15.07 6.50
CA TYR A 163 8.33 -14.04 5.49
C TYR A 163 8.42 -12.64 6.11
N VAL A 164 7.54 -12.30 7.06
CA VAL A 164 7.63 -11.01 7.76
C VAL A 164 8.94 -10.88 8.54
N ALA A 165 9.47 -11.97 9.09
CA ALA A 165 10.75 -11.97 9.81
C ALA A 165 12.00 -12.02 8.90
N ASP A 166 11.83 -12.25 7.60
CA ASP A 166 12.92 -12.34 6.63
C ASP A 166 13.30 -10.94 6.12
N ASP A 167 14.57 -10.58 6.23
CA ASP A 167 15.08 -9.27 5.79
C ASP A 167 15.23 -9.16 4.27
N SER A 168 15.20 -10.28 3.55
CA SER A 168 15.14 -10.30 2.07
C SER A 168 13.73 -10.02 1.54
N VAL A 169 12.70 -10.11 2.39
CA VAL A 169 11.30 -9.85 2.04
C VAL A 169 10.92 -8.44 2.47
N THR A 170 10.55 -7.62 1.49
CA THR A 170 10.13 -6.24 1.71
C THR A 170 8.65 -6.15 2.07
N HIS A 171 7.83 -7.04 1.52
CA HIS A 171 6.40 -7.12 1.82
C HIS A 171 5.84 -8.51 1.56
N VAL A 172 4.75 -8.87 2.24
CA VAL A 172 4.05 -10.14 2.00
C VAL A 172 2.55 -10.02 2.24
N HIS A 173 1.77 -10.62 1.34
CA HIS A 173 0.34 -10.89 1.53
C HIS A 173 0.12 -12.39 1.69
N PRO A 174 -0.19 -12.91 2.89
CA PRO A 174 -0.91 -14.17 2.98
C PRO A 174 -2.29 -14.00 2.33
N ASN A 175 -2.60 -14.92 1.42
CA ASN A 175 -3.81 -14.91 0.62
C ASN A 175 -4.79 -15.95 1.14
N PHE A 176 -6.04 -15.53 1.36
CA PHE A 176 -7.07 -16.31 2.01
C PHE A 176 -8.27 -16.51 1.10
N GLU A 177 -8.93 -17.65 1.23
CA GLU A 177 -10.33 -17.81 0.85
C GLU A 177 -11.16 -17.91 2.14
N ILE A 178 -12.17 -17.04 2.29
CA ILE A 178 -13.02 -16.97 3.49
C ILE A 178 -14.50 -16.94 3.12
N SER A 179 -15.38 -17.47 3.98
CA SER A 179 -16.84 -17.36 3.79
C SER A 179 -17.53 -16.40 4.75
N PHE A 180 -16.79 -15.69 5.59
CA PHE A 180 -17.32 -14.87 6.68
C PHE A 180 -16.80 -13.43 6.61
N ASP A 181 -17.41 -12.53 7.37
CA ASP A 181 -17.08 -11.10 7.37
C ASP A 181 -15.58 -10.87 7.71
N PRO A 182 -14.82 -10.13 6.89
CA PRO A 182 -13.39 -9.90 7.09
C PRO A 182 -13.05 -9.24 8.44
N LYS A 183 -14.01 -8.57 9.10
CA LYS A 183 -13.80 -8.04 10.45
C LYS A 183 -13.53 -9.16 11.48
N ILE A 184 -14.10 -10.34 11.27
CA ILE A 184 -13.81 -11.51 12.10
C ILE A 184 -12.37 -11.98 11.87
N LEU A 185 -11.91 -11.99 10.61
CA LEU A 185 -10.52 -12.34 10.28
C LEU A 185 -9.55 -11.38 10.98
N GLU A 186 -9.85 -10.08 10.96
CA GLU A 186 -9.08 -9.04 11.68
C GLU A 186 -8.94 -9.35 13.18
N ILE A 187 -10.05 -9.64 13.87
CA ILE A 187 -10.05 -9.93 15.31
C ILE A 187 -9.13 -11.11 15.65
N TYR A 188 -9.27 -12.22 14.92
CA TYR A 188 -8.49 -13.43 15.17
C TYR A 188 -7.02 -13.26 14.75
N ALA A 189 -6.73 -12.47 13.71
CA ALA A 189 -5.37 -12.12 13.30
C ALA A 189 -4.64 -11.32 14.39
N ILE A 190 -5.29 -10.30 14.95
CA ILE A 190 -4.75 -9.50 16.05
C ILE A 190 -4.50 -10.38 17.28
N GLU A 191 -5.44 -11.28 17.61
CA GLU A 191 -5.26 -12.24 18.71
C GLU A 191 -4.04 -13.14 18.47
N ALA A 192 -3.88 -13.67 17.25
CA ALA A 192 -2.77 -14.55 16.88
C ALA A 192 -1.42 -13.83 16.91
N MET A 193 -1.34 -12.59 16.39
CA MET A 193 -0.14 -11.75 16.45
C MET A 193 0.23 -11.41 17.90
N ARG A 194 -0.73 -11.06 18.74
CA ARG A 194 -0.48 -10.80 20.17
C ARG A 194 0.12 -12.01 20.88
N LYS A 195 -0.34 -13.23 20.57
CA LYS A 195 0.16 -14.47 21.19
C LYS A 195 1.64 -14.74 20.90
N ILE A 196 2.16 -14.24 19.78
CA ILE A 196 3.58 -14.37 19.42
C ILE A 196 4.41 -13.13 19.81
N GLY A 197 3.83 -12.23 20.61
CA GLY A 197 4.49 -11.02 21.09
C GLY A 197 4.50 -9.86 20.11
N TRP A 198 3.76 -9.94 19.01
CA TRP A 198 3.65 -8.82 18.06
C TRP A 198 2.57 -7.83 18.49
N THR A 199 2.76 -6.56 18.14
CA THR A 199 1.80 -5.49 18.41
C THR A 199 1.23 -4.93 17.11
N VAL A 200 -0.09 -4.78 17.07
CA VAL A 200 -0.82 -4.15 15.97
C VAL A 200 -1.27 -2.79 16.46
N GLU A 201 -0.80 -1.74 15.79
CA GLU A 201 -1.19 -0.34 16.09
C GLU A 201 -2.48 0.02 15.35
N ARG A 202 -2.61 -0.45 14.11
CA ARG A 202 -3.79 -0.21 13.27
C ARG A 202 -4.07 -1.42 12.39
N ALA A 203 -5.35 -1.69 12.16
CA ALA A 203 -5.82 -2.60 11.13
C ALA A 203 -6.88 -1.87 10.32
N VAL A 204 -6.72 -1.81 9.01
CA VAL A 204 -7.67 -1.11 8.15
C VAL A 204 -8.09 -1.97 6.96
N PRO A 205 -9.39 -2.00 6.63
CA PRO A 205 -9.85 -2.67 5.42
C PRO A 205 -9.54 -1.81 4.19
N CYS A 206 -9.14 -2.45 3.10
CA CYS A 206 -9.04 -1.84 1.78
C CYS A 206 -9.32 -2.91 0.71
N VAL A 207 -9.15 -2.54 -0.56
CA VAL A 207 -9.17 -3.48 -1.69
C VAL A 207 -7.96 -3.21 -2.58
N PHE A 208 -7.56 -4.19 -3.39
CA PHE A 208 -6.50 -4.00 -4.39
C PHE A 208 -6.86 -4.65 -5.73
N ASP A 209 -6.55 -3.94 -6.83
CA ASP A 209 -6.86 -4.37 -8.20
C ASP A 209 -5.85 -5.42 -8.68
N ILE A 210 -6.33 -6.65 -8.90
CA ILE A 210 -5.52 -7.75 -9.46
C ILE A 210 -5.60 -7.78 -10.99
N GLU A 211 -6.64 -7.23 -11.60
CA GLU A 211 -6.80 -7.24 -13.06
C GLU A 211 -5.72 -6.39 -13.75
N GLY A 212 -5.34 -5.26 -13.15
CA GLY A 212 -4.18 -4.46 -13.61
C GLY A 212 -2.86 -5.25 -13.67
N LEU A 213 -2.73 -6.29 -12.84
CA LEU A 213 -1.59 -7.23 -12.84
C LEU A 213 -1.77 -8.37 -13.85
N ILE A 214 -3.00 -8.88 -13.99
CA ILE A 214 -3.31 -10.03 -14.84
C ILE A 214 -3.38 -9.67 -16.32
N ARG A 215 -3.45 -8.39 -16.73
CA ARG A 215 -3.47 -7.96 -18.15
C ARG A 215 -2.40 -8.59 -19.06
N LYS A 216 -1.32 -9.19 -18.52
CA LYS A 216 -0.32 -9.97 -19.29
C LYS A 216 -0.74 -11.41 -19.60
N LYS A 217 -1.73 -11.98 -18.92
CA LYS A 217 -2.36 -13.28 -19.22
C LYS A 217 -3.75 -13.02 -19.79
N LYS A 218 -4.04 -13.51 -21.00
CA LYS A 218 -5.40 -13.47 -21.56
C LYS A 218 -6.33 -14.25 -20.63
N LEU A 219 -7.16 -13.55 -19.85
CA LEU A 219 -8.29 -14.16 -19.17
C LEU A 219 -9.20 -14.77 -20.26
N THR A 220 -9.43 -16.07 -20.19
CA THR A 220 -10.39 -16.76 -21.07
C THR A 220 -11.80 -16.47 -20.59
N GLU A 221 -12.81 -16.59 -21.48
CA GLU A 221 -14.22 -16.33 -21.14
C GLU A 221 -14.74 -17.21 -19.99
N ASP A 222 -14.10 -18.35 -19.73
CA ASP A 222 -14.46 -19.30 -18.67
C ASP A 222 -13.78 -19.03 -17.32
N ASP A 223 -12.98 -17.96 -17.19
CA ASP A 223 -12.29 -17.65 -15.93
C ASP A 223 -13.25 -16.93 -14.96
N PRO A 224 -13.64 -17.54 -13.81
CA PRO A 224 -14.59 -16.95 -12.87
C PRO A 224 -14.10 -15.64 -12.20
N ILE A 225 -12.93 -15.15 -12.59
CA ILE A 225 -12.30 -13.89 -12.13
C ILE A 225 -13.01 -12.65 -12.66
N ARG A 226 -13.73 -12.72 -13.79
CA ARG A 226 -14.31 -11.52 -14.43
C ARG A 226 -15.26 -10.71 -13.53
N SER A 227 -15.82 -11.30 -12.47
CA SER A 227 -16.67 -10.60 -11.50
C SER A 227 -15.94 -10.07 -10.26
N TYR A 228 -14.64 -10.33 -10.09
CA TYR A 228 -13.86 -9.94 -8.90
C TYR A 228 -12.56 -9.25 -9.29
N ARG A 229 -12.67 -8.05 -9.88
CA ARG A 229 -11.52 -7.19 -10.21
C ARG A 229 -10.69 -6.81 -8.97
N TYR A 230 -11.37 -6.64 -7.84
CA TYR A 230 -10.80 -6.34 -6.54
C TYR A 230 -10.82 -7.58 -5.65
N MET A 231 -9.71 -7.81 -4.94
CA MET A 231 -9.71 -8.65 -3.75
C MET A 231 -9.79 -7.77 -2.52
N GLY A 232 -10.42 -8.29 -1.47
CA GLY A 232 -10.42 -7.61 -0.19
C GLY A 232 -9.05 -7.71 0.47
N LYS A 233 -8.71 -6.70 1.25
CA LYS A 233 -7.43 -6.62 1.95
C LYS A 233 -7.62 -6.03 3.34
N ILE A 234 -6.78 -6.44 4.29
CA ILE A 234 -6.67 -5.83 5.61
C ILE A 234 -5.19 -5.46 5.79
N CYS A 235 -4.87 -4.18 5.81
CA CYS A 235 -3.52 -3.71 6.07
C CYS A 235 -3.32 -3.62 7.60
N PHE A 236 -2.32 -4.32 8.12
CA PHE A 236 -1.92 -4.21 9.52
C PHE A 236 -0.65 -3.36 9.64
N THR A 237 -0.76 -2.28 10.38
CA THR A 237 0.37 -1.48 10.87
C THR A 237 0.88 -2.13 12.14
N LEU A 238 2.02 -2.82 12.06
CA LEU A 238 2.66 -3.45 13.22
C LEU A 238 3.62 -2.45 13.89
N GLY A 239 3.53 -2.35 15.22
CA GLY A 239 4.50 -1.60 16.04
C GLY A 239 5.69 -2.46 16.49
N HIS A 240 5.49 -3.79 16.57
CA HIS A 240 6.55 -4.75 16.86
C HIS A 240 6.28 -6.09 16.15
N PRO A 241 7.13 -6.54 15.21
CA PRO A 241 8.18 -5.72 14.57
C PRO A 241 7.56 -4.51 13.86
N GLU A 242 8.32 -3.43 13.68
CA GLU A 242 7.84 -2.28 12.90
C GLU A 242 7.81 -2.65 11.41
N LYS A 243 6.68 -3.21 10.94
CA LYS A 243 6.45 -3.60 9.54
C LYS A 243 4.99 -3.36 9.12
N MET A 244 4.75 -3.26 7.82
CA MET A 244 3.43 -3.44 7.26
C MET A 244 3.22 -4.93 7.02
N PHE A 245 2.04 -5.44 7.34
CA PHE A 245 1.69 -6.84 7.12
C PHE A 245 0.26 -6.88 6.64
N ASP A 246 0.01 -7.31 5.40
CA ASP A 246 -1.33 -7.18 4.85
C ASP A 246 -1.93 -8.55 4.55
N PHE A 247 -3.19 -8.75 4.88
CA PHE A 247 -3.91 -9.97 4.54
C PHE A 247 -4.77 -9.68 3.33
N ALA A 248 -4.74 -10.57 2.35
CA ALA A 248 -5.55 -10.41 1.15
C ALA A 248 -6.54 -11.58 1.06
N TRP A 249 -7.82 -11.33 0.81
CA TRP A 249 -8.88 -12.33 0.91
C TRP A 249 -9.83 -12.31 -0.28
N LEU A 250 -10.36 -13.49 -0.60
CA LEU A 250 -11.42 -13.71 -1.59
C LEU A 250 -12.59 -14.44 -0.92
N PHE A 251 -13.81 -14.04 -1.24
CA PHE A 251 -14.99 -14.75 -0.77
C PHE A 251 -15.11 -16.13 -1.43
N ASN A 252 -15.29 -17.18 -0.62
CA ASN A 252 -15.60 -18.52 -1.08
C ASN A 252 -16.62 -19.17 -0.12
N PRO A 253 -17.87 -19.44 -0.56
CA PRO A 253 -18.91 -19.97 0.32
C PRO A 253 -18.66 -21.42 0.75
N GLU A 254 -17.73 -22.15 0.14
CA GLU A 254 -17.50 -23.57 0.43
C GLU A 254 -16.53 -23.80 1.60
N VAL A 255 -15.86 -22.75 2.10
CA VAL A 255 -14.79 -22.88 3.10
C VAL A 255 -14.93 -21.81 4.17
N THR A 256 -14.71 -22.16 5.44
CA THR A 256 -14.64 -21.13 6.51
C THR A 256 -13.43 -20.23 6.28
N ILE A 257 -12.23 -20.83 6.28
CA ILE A 257 -10.97 -20.18 5.97
C ILE A 257 -10.01 -21.23 5.42
N ARG A 258 -9.26 -20.88 4.37
CA ARG A 258 -8.11 -21.65 3.90
C ARG A 258 -7.10 -20.75 3.16
N PRO A 259 -5.85 -21.19 2.98
CA PRO A 259 -4.94 -20.57 2.02
C PRO A 259 -5.55 -20.53 0.62
N ALA A 260 -5.35 -19.44 -0.11
CA ALA A 260 -5.77 -19.35 -1.50
C ALA A 260 -5.12 -20.46 -2.34
N GLN A 261 -5.92 -21.18 -3.11
CA GLN A 261 -5.44 -22.34 -3.88
C GLN A 261 -4.72 -21.95 -5.18
N ARG A 262 -4.72 -20.66 -5.52
CA ARG A 262 -4.11 -20.12 -6.73
C ARG A 262 -3.23 -18.93 -6.39
N ALA A 263 -2.21 -18.74 -7.22
CA ALA A 263 -1.44 -17.51 -7.30
C ALA A 263 -2.32 -16.32 -7.65
N TRP A 264 -2.07 -15.17 -7.03
CA TRP A 264 -2.79 -13.92 -7.27
C TRP A 264 -1.90 -12.92 -7.99
N ILE A 265 -0.81 -12.49 -7.32
CA ILE A 265 0.23 -11.63 -7.87
C ILE A 265 1.50 -12.45 -8.11
N SER A 266 1.98 -13.14 -7.07
CA SER A 266 3.21 -13.94 -7.14
C SER A 266 2.95 -15.34 -7.69
N GLU A 267 4.00 -16.05 -8.09
CA GLU A 267 3.90 -17.42 -8.59
C GLU A 267 3.54 -18.46 -7.51
N THR A 268 3.59 -18.08 -6.23
CA THR A 268 3.38 -19.00 -5.10
C THR A 268 1.92 -18.97 -4.65
N PRO A 269 1.15 -20.08 -4.77
CA PRO A 269 -0.20 -20.12 -4.23
C PRO A 269 -0.23 -19.83 -2.72
N GLY A 270 -1.23 -19.06 -2.29
CA GLY A 270 -1.39 -18.64 -0.90
C GLY A 270 -0.56 -17.42 -0.49
N PHE A 271 0.39 -16.95 -1.31
CA PHE A 271 1.18 -15.79 -0.96
C PHE A 271 1.41 -14.84 -2.13
N ASP A 272 1.44 -13.55 -1.85
CA ASP A 272 2.12 -12.57 -2.68
C ASP A 272 3.36 -12.07 -1.93
N VAL A 273 4.54 -12.56 -2.30
CA VAL A 273 5.81 -12.24 -1.63
C VAL A 273 6.59 -11.28 -2.51
N PHE A 274 7.00 -10.16 -1.92
CA PHE A 274 7.81 -9.14 -2.57
C PHE A 274 9.21 -9.18 -1.96
N TYR A 275 10.21 -9.46 -2.80
CA TYR A 275 11.60 -9.49 -2.35
C TYR A 275 12.29 -8.17 -2.63
N LYS A 276 13.31 -7.89 -1.82
CA LYS A 276 14.19 -6.74 -2.00
C LYS A 276 14.84 -6.75 -3.37
N ASP A 277 15.31 -7.90 -3.83
CA ASP A 277 15.97 -8.06 -5.13
C ASP A 277 15.08 -7.60 -6.29
N ASN A 278 13.75 -7.83 -6.22
CA ASN A 278 12.83 -7.34 -7.25
C ASN A 278 12.79 -5.81 -7.31
N TYR A 279 12.82 -5.14 -6.16
CA TYR A 279 12.90 -3.69 -6.11
C TYR A 279 14.25 -3.20 -6.63
N ASP A 280 15.34 -3.81 -6.16
CA ASP A 280 16.70 -3.43 -6.56
C ASP A 280 16.90 -3.61 -8.08
N GLU A 281 16.35 -4.66 -8.69
CA GLU A 281 16.32 -4.87 -10.14
C GLU A 281 15.54 -3.78 -10.88
N VAL A 282 14.36 -3.39 -10.38
CA VAL A 282 13.56 -2.31 -10.97
C VAL A 282 14.33 -0.99 -10.92
N ILE A 283 14.96 -0.67 -9.79
CA ILE A 283 15.73 0.57 -9.65
C ILE A 283 16.99 0.54 -10.52
N ALA A 284 17.72 -0.57 -10.56
CA ALA A 284 18.93 -0.71 -11.38
C ALA A 284 18.65 -0.70 -12.89
N GLY A 285 17.42 -1.01 -13.30
CA GLY A 285 17.00 -1.02 -14.70
C GLY A 285 16.87 0.35 -15.36
N PHE A 286 16.90 1.44 -14.58
CA PHE A 286 16.66 2.80 -15.10
C PHE A 286 17.72 3.81 -14.64
N PRO A 287 18.04 4.83 -15.47
CA PRO A 287 19.06 5.82 -15.17
C PRO A 287 18.53 6.94 -14.25
N TYR A 288 18.07 6.58 -13.05
CA TYR A 288 17.60 7.55 -12.06
C TYR A 288 18.67 8.57 -11.69
N ILE A 289 18.23 9.82 -11.50
CA ILE A 289 19.06 10.93 -11.04
C ILE A 289 18.97 11.01 -9.51
N ARG A 290 20.09 10.76 -8.84
CA ARG A 290 20.19 10.96 -7.39
C ARG A 290 20.44 12.43 -7.07
N LEU A 291 19.60 13.01 -6.22
CA LEU A 291 19.85 14.36 -5.68
C LEU A 291 21.03 14.32 -4.70
N THR A 292 21.83 15.39 -4.69
CA THR A 292 22.87 15.56 -3.67
C THR A 292 22.24 15.98 -2.34
N GLU A 293 22.99 15.84 -1.24
CA GLU A 293 22.54 16.31 0.07
C GLU A 293 22.21 17.81 0.09
N ASP A 294 22.97 18.63 -0.64
CA ASP A 294 22.71 20.07 -0.77
C ASP A 294 21.41 20.34 -1.54
N GLU A 295 21.13 19.57 -2.59
CA GLU A 295 19.88 19.69 -3.35
C GLU A 295 18.67 19.27 -2.51
N ILE A 296 18.78 18.18 -1.74
CA ILE A 296 17.74 17.76 -0.79
C ILE A 296 17.50 18.84 0.26
N ARG A 297 18.56 19.42 0.84
CA ARG A 297 18.45 20.52 1.82
C ARG A 297 17.74 21.73 1.25
N GLU A 298 18.05 22.13 0.02
CA GLU A 298 17.36 23.24 -0.63
C GLU A 298 15.88 22.93 -0.92
N VAL A 299 15.53 21.71 -1.35
CA VAL A 299 14.12 21.29 -1.48
C VAL A 299 13.39 21.46 -0.14
N ILE A 300 13.95 20.92 0.94
CA ILE A 300 13.36 20.93 2.28
C ILE A 300 13.15 22.36 2.79
N LYS A 301 14.14 23.24 2.60
CA LYS A 301 14.03 24.66 2.96
C LYS A 301 12.81 25.32 2.35
N THR A 302 12.45 24.94 1.12
CA THR A 302 11.28 25.51 0.43
C THR A 302 9.96 25.15 1.12
N PHE A 303 9.87 24.02 1.83
CA PHE A 303 8.67 23.62 2.58
C PHE A 303 8.40 24.58 3.73
N TYR A 304 9.41 24.96 4.51
CA TYR A 304 9.24 25.89 5.63
C TYR A 304 8.95 27.34 5.20
N GLN A 305 9.20 27.69 3.94
CA GLN A 305 9.02 29.06 3.44
C GLN A 305 7.62 29.31 2.84
N SER A 306 6.94 28.26 2.37
CA SER A 306 5.79 28.43 1.48
C SER A 306 4.90 27.18 1.42
N ASN A 307 4.55 26.62 2.57
CA ASN A 307 3.63 25.47 2.62
C ASN A 307 2.18 25.94 2.81
N PRO A 308 1.28 25.67 1.85
CA PRO A 308 -0.12 26.07 1.95
C PRO A 308 -0.87 25.40 3.13
N PHE A 309 -0.33 24.32 3.69
CA PHE A 309 -0.95 23.57 4.79
C PHE A 309 -0.37 23.89 6.18
N ALA A 310 0.64 24.77 6.28
CA ALA A 310 1.23 25.12 7.57
C ALA A 310 0.26 25.85 8.50
N GLU A 311 -0.75 26.55 7.95
CA GLU A 311 -1.73 27.36 8.71
C GLU A 311 -3.13 26.74 8.77
N ILE A 312 -3.38 25.63 8.06
CA ILE A 312 -4.71 25.01 7.95
C ILE A 312 -5.01 24.08 9.16
N LEU A 313 -4.08 23.95 10.10
CA LEU A 313 -4.09 22.99 11.21
C LEU A 313 -3.77 23.65 12.55
#